data_AF-A0A662ERX9-F1
#
_entry.id   AF-A0A662ERX9-F1
#
_cell.length_a   1.000
_cell.length_b   1.000
_cell.length_c   1.000
_cell.angle_alpha   90.00
_cell.angle_beta   90.00
_cell.angle_gamma   90.00
#
_symmetry.space_group_name_H-M   'P 1'
#
loop_
_entity.id
_entity.type
_entity.pdbx_description
1 polymer ?
#
loop_
_entity_poly.entity_id
_entity_poly.type
_entity_poly.pdbx_seq_one_letter_code
_entity_poly.pdbx_strand_id
1 'polypeptide(L)'
;MIDQTLLPERIVVLRLTNVAEVAEAIRTMRVRGAPAIGITAAYGMVLGLERGEDPEKAAEMLRGTRPTAVNLAWAIERMLETFARHKAQSADDIRAAMLAEARRIHSEDIAANRRIGRHGAELLPAGARVMTICNTGALATGGYGTAYGVLRELSVFVRRVDHPVGRSVPTGRERSGVADRHHPRSGREELCPVPADPPVR
;
A
#
# COMPACT_ATOMS: atom_id res chain seq x y z
N MET A 1 -4.28 7.64 -8.32
CA MET A 1 -4.00 6.34 -7.64
C MET A 1 -4.27 5.21 -8.61
N ILE A 2 -3.49 4.13 -8.62
CA ILE A 2 -3.79 2.95 -9.45
C ILE A 2 -4.91 2.13 -8.79
N ASP A 3 -5.88 1.66 -9.57
CA ASP A 3 -6.88 0.68 -9.13
C ASP A 3 -6.28 -0.73 -9.10
N GLN A 4 -5.95 -1.21 -7.90
CA GLN A 4 -5.32 -2.51 -7.71
C GLN A 4 -6.27 -3.70 -7.92
N THR A 5 -7.59 -3.46 -8.02
CA THR A 5 -8.57 -4.55 -8.25
C THR A 5 -8.58 -5.04 -9.70
N LEU A 6 -8.00 -4.26 -10.61
CA LEU A 6 -7.94 -4.54 -12.04
C LEU A 6 -6.58 -5.10 -12.50
N LEU A 7 -5.63 -5.25 -11.57
CA LEU A 7 -4.34 -5.85 -11.85
C LEU A 7 -4.40 -7.39 -11.74
N PRO A 8 -3.63 -8.12 -12.57
CA PRO A 8 -2.65 -7.63 -13.54
C PRO A 8 -3.22 -7.28 -14.93
N GLU A 9 -4.50 -7.55 -15.19
CA GLU A 9 -5.08 -7.50 -16.53
C GLU A 9 -5.11 -6.09 -17.12
N ARG A 10 -5.28 -5.07 -16.28
CA ARG A 10 -5.41 -3.68 -16.74
C ARG A 10 -4.90 -2.68 -15.71
N ILE A 11 -4.12 -1.70 -16.18
CA ILE A 11 -3.69 -0.56 -15.39
C ILE A 11 -4.70 0.57 -15.58
N VAL A 12 -5.43 0.92 -14.51
CA VAL A 12 -6.34 2.07 -14.49
C VAL A 12 -5.89 3.05 -13.40
N VAL A 13 -5.76 4.33 -13.76
CA VAL A 13 -5.47 5.40 -12.80
C VAL A 13 -6.76 6.13 -12.44
N LEU A 14 -7.11 6.08 -11.17
CA LEU A 14 -8.23 6.79 -10.57
C LEU A 14 -7.80 8.22 -10.18
N ARG A 15 -8.66 9.19 -10.52
CA ARG A 15 -8.64 10.54 -9.98
C ARG A 15 -9.70 10.61 -8.90
N LEU A 16 -9.26 10.73 -7.65
CA LEU A 16 -10.14 10.93 -6.50
C LEU A 16 -10.11 12.41 -6.13
N THR A 17 -11.26 12.95 -5.74
CA THR A 17 -11.48 14.41 -5.61
C THR A 17 -12.12 14.83 -4.29
N ASN A 18 -12.51 13.86 -3.44
CA ASN A 18 -13.13 14.10 -2.14
C ASN A 18 -12.87 12.93 -1.18
N VAL A 19 -13.17 13.15 0.11
CA VAL A 19 -12.92 12.16 1.17
C VAL A 19 -13.75 10.88 0.97
N ALA A 20 -14.99 10.99 0.48
CA ALA A 20 -15.87 9.85 0.27
C ALA A 20 -15.32 8.88 -0.79
N GLU A 21 -14.80 9.40 -1.91
CA GLU A 21 -14.14 8.62 -2.96
C GLU A 21 -12.85 7.94 -2.44
N VAL A 22 -12.08 8.63 -1.61
CA VAL A 22 -10.88 8.07 -0.96
C VAL A 22 -11.26 6.95 0.00
N ALA A 23 -12.27 7.18 0.84
CA ALA A 23 -12.76 6.19 1.77
C ALA A 23 -13.27 4.95 1.04
N GLU A 24 -13.99 5.13 -0.07
CA GLU A 24 -14.47 4.04 -0.90
C GLU A 24 -13.33 3.26 -1.56
N ALA A 25 -12.30 3.94 -2.07
CA ALA A 25 -11.12 3.28 -2.63
C ALA A 25 -10.38 2.40 -1.60
N ILE A 26 -10.36 2.81 -0.33
CA ILE A 26 -9.78 2.02 0.77
C ILE A 26 -10.68 0.81 1.11
N ARG A 27 -12.00 1.02 1.25
CA ARG A 27 -12.97 -0.06 1.58
C ARG A 27 -13.00 -1.14 0.52
N THR A 28 -13.06 -0.75 -0.75
CA THR A 28 -13.14 -1.65 -1.90
C THR A 28 -11.79 -2.21 -2.34
N MET A 29 -10.74 -1.95 -1.56
CA MET A 29 -9.38 -2.44 -1.82
C MET A 29 -8.79 -2.02 -3.18
N ARG A 30 -9.29 -0.92 -3.77
CA ARG A 30 -8.64 -0.27 -4.93
C ARG A 30 -7.24 0.22 -4.56
N VAL A 31 -7.05 0.59 -3.30
CA VAL A 31 -5.73 0.65 -2.65
C VAL A 31 -5.62 -0.39 -1.54
N ARG A 32 -4.49 -1.08 -1.48
CA ARG A 32 -4.17 -2.04 -0.42
C ARG A 32 -2.67 -2.02 -0.10
N GLY A 33 -2.32 -2.50 1.09
CA GLY A 33 -0.99 -2.37 1.67
C GLY A 33 -1.02 -1.32 2.78
N ALA A 34 -0.53 -1.68 3.97
CA ALA A 34 -0.73 -0.85 5.16
C ALA A 34 -0.16 0.58 4.99
N PRO A 35 1.06 0.78 4.46
CA PRO A 35 1.55 2.13 4.24
C PRO A 35 0.82 2.88 3.11
N ALA A 36 0.48 2.21 2.00
CA ALA A 36 -0.26 2.84 0.91
C ALA A 36 -1.65 3.35 1.36
N ILE A 37 -2.33 2.62 2.25
CA ILE A 37 -3.61 3.04 2.82
C ILE A 37 -3.44 4.28 3.70
N GLY A 38 -2.42 4.32 4.56
CA GLY A 38 -2.13 5.48 5.41
C GLY A 38 -1.82 6.73 4.60
N ILE A 39 -0.94 6.62 3.60
CA ILE A 39 -0.59 7.71 2.68
C ILE A 39 -1.84 8.21 1.94
N THR A 40 -2.66 7.28 1.44
CA THR A 40 -3.92 7.61 0.76
C THR A 40 -4.86 8.41 1.66
N ALA A 41 -5.03 7.99 2.91
CA ALA A 41 -5.88 8.69 3.87
C ALA A 41 -5.35 10.09 4.20
N ALA A 42 -4.03 10.25 4.32
CA ALA A 42 -3.42 11.57 4.54
C ALA A 42 -3.75 12.54 3.40
N TYR A 43 -3.61 12.11 2.14
CA TYR A 43 -4.07 12.92 1.00
C TYR A 43 -5.58 13.12 0.98
N GLY A 44 -6.37 12.14 1.42
CA GLY A 44 -7.82 12.27 1.56
C GLY A 44 -8.23 13.40 2.50
N MET A 45 -7.55 13.56 3.63
CA MET A 45 -7.80 14.68 4.55
C MET A 45 -7.49 16.04 3.92
N VAL A 46 -6.46 16.13 3.07
CA VAL A 46 -6.17 17.36 2.30
C VAL A 46 -7.32 17.68 1.35
N LEU A 47 -7.82 16.69 0.60
CA LEU A 47 -8.97 16.87 -0.29
C LEU A 47 -10.23 17.32 0.47
N GLY A 48 -10.47 16.79 1.67
CA GLY A 48 -11.59 17.25 2.52
C GLY A 48 -11.45 18.72 2.89
N LEU A 49 -10.27 19.14 3.33
CA LEU A 49 -9.99 20.53 3.69
C LEU A 49 -10.13 21.49 2.50
N GLU A 50 -9.70 21.08 1.30
CA GLU A 50 -9.88 21.86 0.06
C GLU A 50 -11.37 22.10 -0.26
N ARG A 51 -12.25 21.19 0.16
CA ARG A 51 -13.71 21.28 0.00
C ARG A 51 -14.42 21.95 1.18
N GLY A 52 -13.67 22.41 2.19
CA GLY A 52 -14.23 23.01 3.40
C GLY A 52 -14.88 21.99 4.35
N GLU A 53 -14.53 20.70 4.23
CA GLU A 53 -14.98 19.68 5.17
C GLU A 53 -14.24 19.81 6.51
N ASP A 54 -14.93 19.45 7.59
CA ASP A 54 -14.35 19.38 8.93
C ASP A 54 -13.30 18.25 8.99
N PRO A 55 -12.02 18.55 9.32
CA PRO A 55 -10.96 17.53 9.38
C PRO A 55 -11.26 16.38 10.33
N GLU A 56 -12.00 16.61 11.42
CA GLU A 56 -12.36 15.53 12.37
C GLU A 56 -13.38 14.58 11.75
N LYS A 57 -14.35 15.10 11.00
CA LYS A 57 -15.33 14.26 10.26
C LYS A 57 -14.65 13.48 9.13
N ALA A 58 -13.72 14.11 8.43
CA ALA A 58 -12.92 13.44 7.41
C ALA A 58 -12.08 12.29 8.02
N ALA A 59 -11.44 12.56 9.17
CA ALA A 59 -10.69 11.57 9.93
C ALA A 59 -11.57 10.40 10.40
N GLU A 60 -12.74 10.66 10.97
CA GLU A 60 -13.69 9.63 11.41
C GLU A 60 -14.13 8.74 10.24
N MET A 61 -14.52 9.35 9.11
CA MET A 61 -14.91 8.62 7.90
C MET A 61 -13.79 7.70 7.41
N LEU A 62 -12.55 8.19 7.37
CA LEU A 62 -11.40 7.43 6.90
C LEU A 62 -11.04 6.31 7.89
N ARG A 63 -11.03 6.56 9.21
CA ARG A 63 -10.79 5.52 10.23
C ARG A 63 -11.79 4.38 10.12
N GLY A 64 -13.06 4.69 9.84
CA GLY A 64 -14.13 3.71 9.67
C GLY A 64 -13.97 2.79 8.46
N THR A 65 -13.06 3.08 7.52
CA THR A 65 -12.86 2.23 6.34
C THR A 65 -12.22 0.89 6.68
N ARG A 66 -11.22 0.88 7.58
CA ARG A 66 -10.44 -0.30 7.98
C ARG A 66 -9.90 -0.13 9.41
N PRO A 67 -10.72 -0.33 10.45
CA PRO A 67 -10.42 0.08 11.84
C PRO A 67 -9.21 -0.64 12.47
N THR A 68 -8.78 -1.78 11.92
CA THR A 68 -7.59 -2.51 12.39
C THR A 68 -6.30 -2.11 11.68
N ALA A 69 -6.35 -1.23 10.69
CA ALA A 69 -5.16 -0.78 9.96
C ALA A 69 -4.40 0.29 10.76
N VAL A 70 -3.37 -0.13 11.50
CA VAL A 70 -2.58 0.78 12.34
C VAL A 70 -1.95 1.94 11.55
N ASN A 71 -1.42 1.67 10.35
CA ASN A 71 -0.86 2.74 9.49
C ASN A 71 -1.91 3.76 9.02
N LEU A 72 -3.19 3.36 8.93
CA LEU A 72 -4.28 4.27 8.61
C LEU A 72 -4.53 5.21 9.79
N ALA A 73 -4.69 4.66 10.99
CA ALA A 73 -4.88 5.45 12.22
C ALA A 73 -3.71 6.41 12.46
N TRP A 74 -2.47 5.90 12.38
CA TRP A 74 -1.25 6.69 12.54
C TRP A 74 -1.16 7.87 11.57
N ALA A 75 -1.47 7.66 10.29
CA ALA A 75 -1.41 8.73 9.30
C ALA A 75 -2.48 9.80 9.57
N ILE A 76 -3.69 9.37 9.93
CA ILE A 76 -4.80 10.27 10.27
C ILE A 76 -4.48 11.11 11.51
N GLU A 77 -3.97 10.48 12.57
CA GLU A 77 -3.57 11.17 13.81
C GLU A 77 -2.51 12.24 13.55
N ARG A 78 -1.48 11.89 12.78
CA ARG A 78 -0.41 12.83 12.40
C ARG A 78 -0.91 14.01 11.56
N MET A 79 -1.93 13.81 10.73
CA MET A 79 -2.59 14.88 9.99
C MET A 79 -3.46 15.76 10.90
N LEU A 80 -4.20 15.17 11.85
CA LEU A 80 -4.96 15.94 12.85
C LEU A 80 -4.06 16.79 13.75
N GLU A 81 -2.91 16.24 14.19
CA GLU A 81 -1.90 17.01 14.93
C GLU A 81 -1.39 18.20 14.12
N THR A 82 -1.16 17.99 12.81
CA THR A 82 -0.75 19.07 11.91
C THR A 82 -1.83 20.13 11.78
N PHE A 83 -3.08 19.74 11.58
CA PHE A 83 -4.21 20.67 11.58
C PHE A 83 -4.29 21.46 12.90
N ALA A 84 -4.21 20.78 14.05
CA ALA A 84 -4.29 21.40 15.36
C ALA A 84 -3.19 22.44 15.61
N ARG A 85 -1.96 22.18 15.14
CA ARG A 85 -0.83 23.14 15.22
C ARG A 85 -1.03 24.39 14.38
N HIS A 86 -1.78 24.31 13.28
CA HIS A 86 -1.93 25.40 12.31
C HIS A 86 -3.33 26.05 12.35
N LYS A 87 -4.26 25.57 13.19
CA LYS A 87 -5.69 25.99 13.21
C LYS A 87 -5.95 27.50 13.39
N ALA A 88 -4.98 28.26 13.89
CA ALA A 88 -5.09 29.71 14.10
C ALA A 88 -4.56 30.54 12.91
N GLN A 89 -4.10 29.88 11.84
CA GLN A 89 -3.57 30.51 10.64
C GLN A 89 -4.65 30.67 9.57
N SER A 90 -4.29 31.27 8.43
CA SER A 90 -5.20 31.40 7.29
C SER A 90 -5.57 30.02 6.73
N ALA A 91 -6.73 29.93 6.05
CA ALA A 91 -7.14 28.68 5.41
C ALA A 91 -6.11 28.17 4.40
N ASP A 92 -5.41 29.07 3.71
CA ASP A 92 -4.38 28.72 2.74
C ASP A 92 -3.12 28.17 3.42
N ASP A 93 -2.71 28.74 4.54
CA ASP A 93 -1.58 28.23 5.33
C ASP A 93 -1.88 26.84 5.90
N ILE A 94 -3.11 26.62 6.40
CA ILE A 94 -3.53 25.31 6.90
C ILE A 94 -3.50 24.27 5.76
N ARG A 95 -4.01 24.62 4.58
CA ARG A 95 -3.97 23.73 3.40
C ARG A 95 -2.54 23.40 3.00
N ALA A 96 -1.67 24.41 2.94
CA ALA A 96 -0.26 24.22 2.61
C ALA A 96 0.45 23.31 3.62
N ALA A 97 0.22 23.51 4.92
CA ALA A 97 0.80 22.69 5.99
C ALA A 97 0.32 21.24 5.93
N MET A 98 -0.99 21.02 5.73
CA MET A 98 -1.57 19.68 5.60
C MET A 98 -1.03 18.94 4.37
N LEU A 99 -0.96 19.62 3.21
CA LEU A 99 -0.39 19.03 2.00
C LEU A 99 1.10 18.70 2.16
N ALA A 100 1.86 19.60 2.79
CA ALA A 100 3.27 19.35 3.11
C ALA A 100 3.42 18.12 4.01
N GLU A 101 2.55 17.94 4.99
CA GLU A 101 2.58 16.79 5.88
C GLU A 101 2.22 15.47 5.18
N ALA A 102 1.18 15.45 4.35
CA ALA A 102 0.83 14.26 3.57
C ALA A 102 1.98 13.84 2.64
N ARG A 103 2.64 14.81 1.99
CA ARG A 103 3.85 14.59 1.19
C ARG A 103 5.01 14.09 2.04
N ARG A 104 5.18 14.62 3.25
CA ARG A 104 6.22 14.19 4.19
C ARG A 104 6.02 12.73 4.58
N ILE A 105 4.81 12.33 5.00
CA ILE A 105 4.45 10.93 5.29
C ILE A 105 4.83 10.02 4.12
N HIS A 106 4.47 10.42 2.89
CA HIS A 106 4.78 9.64 1.70
C HIS A 106 6.29 9.53 1.45
N SER A 107 7.04 10.64 1.53
CA SER A 107 8.48 10.65 1.30
C SER A 107 9.26 9.84 2.36
N GLU A 108 8.82 9.89 3.62
CA GLU A 108 9.42 9.15 4.72
C GLU A 108 9.20 7.64 4.56
N ASP A 109 8.03 7.23 4.06
CA ASP A 109 7.77 5.82 3.73
C ASP A 109 8.72 5.31 2.64
N ILE A 110 8.89 6.07 1.54
CA ILE A 110 9.84 5.71 0.47
C ILE A 110 11.27 5.59 1.02
N ALA A 111 11.69 6.56 1.85
CA ALA A 111 13.01 6.55 2.45
C ALA A 111 13.21 5.36 3.40
N ALA A 112 12.18 5.02 4.19
CA ALA A 112 12.19 3.85 5.07
C ALA A 112 12.27 2.55 4.26
N ASN A 113 11.48 2.41 3.19
CA ASN A 113 11.48 1.24 2.32
C ASN A 113 12.85 1.00 1.67
N ARG A 114 13.53 2.05 1.21
CA ARG A 114 14.90 1.95 0.70
C ARG A 114 15.89 1.51 1.77
N ARG A 115 15.77 2.02 3.01
CA ARG A 115 16.62 1.57 4.13
C ARG A 115 16.35 0.10 4.48
N ILE A 116 15.09 -0.32 4.53
CA ILE A 116 14.68 -1.71 4.74
C ILE A 116 15.29 -2.60 3.65
N GLY A 117 15.20 -2.16 2.39
CA GLY A 117 15.80 -2.86 1.26
C GLY A 117 17.28 -3.10 1.47
N ARG A 118 18.06 -2.02 1.66
CA ARG A 118 19.53 -2.09 1.78
C ARG A 118 19.96 -2.97 2.96
N HIS A 119 19.43 -2.72 4.14
CA HIS A 119 19.78 -3.50 5.33
C HIS A 119 19.31 -4.96 5.24
N GLY A 120 18.15 -5.21 4.64
CA GLY A 120 17.66 -6.58 4.47
C GLY A 120 18.48 -7.37 3.44
N ALA A 121 19.02 -6.71 2.41
CA ALA A 121 19.85 -7.36 1.40
C ALA A 121 21.19 -7.84 1.97
N GLU A 122 21.77 -7.08 2.91
CA GLU A 122 23.00 -7.45 3.63
C GLU A 122 22.85 -8.76 4.43
N LEU A 123 21.63 -9.16 4.79
CA LEU A 123 21.35 -10.38 5.55
C LEU A 123 21.25 -11.63 4.68
N LEU A 124 21.22 -11.49 3.35
CA LEU A 124 20.98 -12.60 2.44
C LEU A 124 22.27 -12.99 1.70
N PRO A 125 22.64 -14.28 1.68
CA PRO A 125 23.82 -14.73 0.95
C PRO A 125 23.60 -14.62 -0.56
N ALA A 126 24.71 -14.54 -1.31
CA ALA A 126 24.67 -14.63 -2.76
C ALA A 126 23.97 -15.93 -3.22
N GLY A 127 23.05 -15.82 -4.17
CA GLY A 127 22.26 -16.96 -4.67
C GLY A 127 21.14 -17.43 -3.72
N ALA A 128 20.80 -16.66 -2.68
CA ALA A 128 19.69 -16.99 -1.80
C ALA A 128 18.38 -17.21 -2.56
N ARG A 129 17.65 -18.26 -2.17
CA ARG A 129 16.28 -18.52 -2.63
C ARG A 129 15.31 -17.97 -1.59
N VAL A 130 14.62 -16.88 -1.92
CA VAL A 130 13.71 -16.20 -0.99
C VAL A 130 12.26 -16.58 -1.28
N MET A 131 11.53 -16.91 -0.22
CA MET A 131 10.07 -17.06 -0.24
C MET A 131 9.43 -15.83 0.41
N THR A 132 8.39 -15.29 -0.21
CA THR A 132 7.61 -14.16 0.32
C THR A 132 6.12 -14.48 0.25
N ILE A 133 5.31 -13.77 1.03
CA ILE A 133 3.86 -13.90 1.08
C ILE A 133 3.21 -12.53 0.84
N CYS A 134 2.05 -12.53 0.17
CA CYS A 134 1.30 -11.33 -0.21
C CYS A 134 2.09 -10.43 -1.20
N ASN A 135 1.72 -9.15 -1.26
CA ASN A 135 2.41 -8.12 -2.01
C ASN A 135 2.97 -7.07 -1.06
N THR A 136 4.29 -6.91 -1.06
CA THR A 136 5.03 -5.95 -0.23
C THR A 136 5.89 -5.00 -1.07
N GLY A 137 5.58 -4.89 -2.37
CA GLY A 137 6.27 -4.02 -3.31
C GLY A 137 5.76 -2.58 -3.32
N ALA A 138 6.13 -1.85 -4.38
CA ALA A 138 5.74 -0.45 -4.58
C ALA A 138 4.22 -0.23 -4.58
N LEU A 139 3.41 -1.22 -4.98
CA LEU A 139 1.94 -1.12 -4.94
C LEU A 139 1.37 -1.14 -3.52
N ALA A 140 2.09 -1.70 -2.54
CA ALA A 140 1.62 -1.81 -1.16
C ALA A 140 2.12 -0.67 -0.25
N THR A 141 2.94 0.23 -0.79
CA THR A 141 3.67 1.25 -0.05
C THR A 141 3.57 2.60 -0.76
N GLY A 142 4.23 3.63 -0.24
CA GLY A 142 4.46 4.89 -0.95
C GLY A 142 5.39 4.73 -2.17
N GLY A 143 6.07 3.60 -2.26
CA GLY A 143 6.97 3.23 -3.35
C GLY A 143 8.06 2.29 -2.87
N TYR A 144 8.79 1.69 -3.80
CA TYR A 144 9.86 0.72 -3.56
C TYR A 144 9.38 -0.63 -3.00
N GLY A 145 8.80 -0.64 -1.80
CA GLY A 145 8.38 -1.83 -1.07
C GLY A 145 9.25 -2.18 0.13
N THR A 146 8.73 -3.03 1.01
CA THR A 146 9.42 -3.49 2.23
C THR A 146 10.18 -4.78 1.96
N ALA A 147 9.57 -5.96 2.19
CA ALA A 147 10.21 -7.25 1.94
C ALA A 147 10.54 -7.43 0.45
N TYR A 148 9.66 -6.99 -0.45
CA TYR A 148 9.99 -6.95 -1.88
C TYR A 148 11.06 -5.90 -2.23
N GLY A 149 11.20 -4.85 -1.42
CA GLY A 149 12.29 -3.87 -1.55
C GLY A 149 13.67 -4.50 -1.32
N VAL A 150 13.77 -5.46 -0.40
CA VAL A 150 14.99 -6.26 -0.19
C VAL A 150 15.34 -7.05 -1.46
N LEU A 151 14.33 -7.66 -2.10
CA LEU A 151 14.52 -8.41 -3.34
C LEU A 151 14.94 -7.51 -4.51
N ARG A 152 14.47 -6.26 -4.54
CA ARG A 152 14.88 -5.25 -5.52
C ARG A 152 16.36 -4.89 -5.38
N GLU A 153 16.86 -4.66 -4.17
CA GLU A 153 18.28 -4.35 -3.96
C GLU A 153 19.20 -5.49 -4.44
N LEU A 154 18.80 -6.73 -4.18
CA LEU A 154 19.59 -7.90 -4.55
C LEU A 154 19.68 -8.15 -6.06
N SER A 155 18.85 -7.48 -6.88
CA SER A 155 18.72 -7.76 -8.32
C SER A 155 18.48 -9.26 -8.62
N VAL A 156 17.85 -9.98 -7.68
CA VAL A 156 17.67 -11.44 -7.75
C VAL A 156 16.34 -11.82 -8.38
N PHE A 157 16.34 -12.98 -9.05
CA PHE A 157 15.12 -13.58 -9.60
C PHE A 157 14.22 -14.09 -8.47
N VAL A 158 13.00 -13.58 -8.38
CA VAL A 158 12.03 -13.99 -7.34
C VAL A 158 11.11 -15.05 -7.92
N ARG A 159 11.14 -16.27 -7.36
CA ARG A 159 10.14 -17.30 -7.69
C ARG A 159 8.85 -16.98 -6.94
N ARG A 160 7.87 -16.41 -7.63
CA ARG A 160 6.54 -16.13 -7.08
C ARG A 160 5.77 -17.44 -6.95
N VAL A 161 5.33 -17.77 -5.74
CA VAL A 161 4.34 -18.84 -5.53
C VAL A 161 3.00 -18.14 -5.41
N ASP A 162 2.23 -18.13 -6.50
CA ASP A 162 0.87 -17.63 -6.46
C ASP A 162 0.00 -18.65 -5.71
N HIS A 163 -0.40 -18.29 -4.49
CA HIS A 163 -1.60 -18.90 -3.95
C HIS A 163 -2.78 -18.26 -4.69
N PRO A 164 -3.71 -19.03 -5.27
CA PRO A 164 -4.98 -18.46 -5.71
C PRO A 164 -5.54 -17.73 -4.50
N VAL A 165 -5.73 -16.42 -4.62
CA VAL A 165 -6.50 -15.65 -3.64
C VAL A 165 -7.91 -16.21 -3.75
N GLY A 166 -8.18 -17.21 -2.92
CA GLY A 166 -9.51 -17.79 -2.80
C GLY A 166 -10.46 -16.66 -2.48
N ARG A 167 -11.60 -16.64 -3.17
CA ARG A 167 -12.82 -16.05 -2.60
C ARG A 167 -12.85 -16.44 -1.13
N SER A 168 -12.97 -15.43 -0.26
CA SER A 168 -13.10 -15.55 1.19
C SER A 168 -13.67 -16.90 1.61
N VAL A 169 -12.82 -17.79 2.14
CA VAL A 169 -13.28 -19.02 2.76
C VAL A 169 -13.96 -18.61 4.07
N PRO A 170 -15.26 -18.90 4.27
CA PRO A 170 -15.93 -18.57 5.53
C PRO A 170 -15.25 -19.33 6.67
N THR A 171 -14.88 -18.63 7.73
CA THR A 171 -14.41 -19.24 8.96
C THR A 171 -15.56 -19.98 9.63
N GLY A 172 -15.61 -21.30 9.47
CA GLY A 172 -16.57 -22.19 10.11
C GLY A 172 -16.11 -23.64 10.00
N ARG A 173 -16.07 -24.33 11.14
CA ARG A 173 -15.58 -25.72 11.33
C ARG A 173 -16.22 -26.70 10.35
N GLU A 174 -15.45 -27.66 9.85
CA GLU A 174 -15.49 -29.08 10.26
C GLU A 174 -14.42 -29.90 9.53
N ARG A 175 -13.82 -30.86 10.25
CA ARG A 175 -12.87 -31.85 9.72
C ARG A 175 -13.66 -33.02 9.15
N SER A 176 -13.35 -33.45 7.93
CA SER A 176 -13.41 -34.86 7.53
C SER A 176 -12.70 -35.12 6.19
N GLY A 177 -11.70 -36.00 6.23
CA GLY A 177 -11.51 -37.13 5.32
C GLY A 177 -11.25 -36.94 3.81
N VAL A 178 -10.11 -37.51 3.40
CA VAL A 178 -9.92 -38.43 2.25
C VAL A 178 -9.19 -37.92 0.98
N ALA A 179 -8.05 -38.60 0.75
CA ALA A 179 -7.36 -39.04 -0.48
C ALA A 179 -6.85 -38.06 -1.56
N ASP A 180 -5.52 -37.96 -1.61
CA ASP A 180 -4.64 -38.47 -2.67
C ASP A 180 -5.04 -38.28 -4.15
N ARG A 181 -4.16 -37.60 -4.91
CA ARG A 181 -3.81 -37.94 -6.29
C ARG A 181 -2.62 -37.13 -6.82
N HIS A 182 -1.52 -37.82 -7.08
CA HIS A 182 -0.39 -37.38 -7.89
C HIS A 182 -0.80 -37.02 -9.33
N HIS A 183 -0.28 -35.89 -9.82
CA HIS A 183 -0.19 -35.60 -11.26
C HIS A 183 1.03 -34.72 -11.55
N PRO A 184 2.03 -35.17 -12.34
CA PRO A 184 3.13 -34.32 -12.76
C PRO A 184 2.68 -33.50 -13.97
N ARG A 185 2.62 -32.17 -13.87
CA ARG A 185 2.48 -31.29 -15.04
C ARG A 185 3.83 -30.68 -15.37
N SER A 186 4.46 -31.20 -16.42
CA SER A 186 5.52 -30.54 -17.17
C SER A 186 4.93 -29.29 -17.86
N GLY A 187 5.18 -28.11 -17.29
CA GLY A 187 4.86 -26.82 -17.91
C GLY A 187 6.15 -26.07 -18.20
N ARG A 188 6.33 -25.64 -19.46
CA ARG A 188 7.50 -24.87 -19.92
C ARG A 188 7.66 -23.59 -19.10
N GLU A 189 8.90 -23.31 -18.73
CA GLU A 189 9.33 -22.14 -17.98
C GLU A 189 9.39 -20.92 -18.92
N GLU A 190 8.51 -19.95 -18.73
CA GLU A 190 8.66 -18.62 -19.34
C GLU A 190 9.10 -17.61 -18.27
N LEU A 191 10.34 -17.15 -18.42
CA LEU A 191 10.99 -16.15 -17.59
C LEU A 191 10.53 -14.76 -18.04
N CYS A 192 9.81 -14.03 -17.19
CA CYS A 192 9.41 -12.66 -17.49
C CYS A 192 10.34 -11.67 -16.76
N PRO A 193 11.04 -10.76 -17.46
CA PRO A 193 11.97 -9.81 -16.84
C PRO A 193 11.24 -8.77 -15.98
N VAL A 194 11.89 -8.32 -14.91
CA VAL A 194 11.39 -7.21 -14.08
C VAL A 194 11.58 -5.90 -14.85
N PRO A 195 10.54 -5.08 -15.08
CA PRO A 195 10.70 -3.80 -15.77
C PRO A 195 11.52 -2.82 -14.91
N ALA A 196 12.54 -2.21 -15.52
CA ALA A 196 13.28 -1.10 -14.94
C ALA A 196 12.39 0.16 -14.88
N ASP A 197 12.50 0.93 -13.80
CA ASP A 197 11.78 2.20 -13.68
C ASP A 197 12.31 3.21 -14.73
N PRO A 198 11.44 4.01 -15.38
CA PRO A 198 11.90 5.06 -16.28
C PRO A 198 12.67 6.15 -15.50
N PRO A 199 13.65 6.81 -16.13
CA PRO A 199 14.45 7.84 -15.48
C PRO A 199 13.56 9.01 -15.05
N VAL A 200 13.69 9.40 -13.79
CA VAL A 200 13.05 10.59 -13.23
C VAL A 200 13.71 11.81 -13.90
N ARG A 201 12.93 12.55 -14.70
CA ARG A 201 13.26 13.91 -15.16
C ARG A 201 12.70 14.93 -14.19
#